data_AF-A0A1Z1WSC0-F1
#
_entry.id   AF-A0A1Z1WSC0-F1
#
_cell.length_a   1.000
_cell.length_b   1.000
_cell.length_c   1.000
_cell.angle_alpha   90.00
_cell.angle_beta   90.00
_cell.angle_gamma   90.00
#
_symmetry.space_group_name_H-M   'P 1'
#
loop_
_entity.id
_entity.type
_entity.pdbx_description
1 polymer ?
#
loop_
_entity_poly.entity_id
_entity_poly.type
_entity_poly.pdbx_seq_one_letter_code
_entity_poly.pdbx_strand_id
1 'polypeptide(L)'
;MRNAGLLRGRAGAVAVLAAMDGPGDREAARAQVRRMAWYAHSYRGQLAFPGFRMLRLSADLATGAAGVLLALDSAFEGGGPVLPYLDPRSPSARAGGRR
;
A
#
# COMPACT_ATOMS: atom_id res chain seq x y z
N MET A 1 -2.60 5.87 12.35
CA MET A 1 -1.53 4.85 12.28
C MET A 1 -0.17 5.55 12.22
N ARG A 2 0.82 5.10 13.00
CA ARG A 2 2.18 5.68 13.05
C ARG A 2 3.23 4.71 12.46
N ASN A 3 3.06 4.27 11.22
CA ASN A 3 4.07 3.50 10.47
C ASN A 3 3.72 3.50 8.97
N ALA A 4 4.68 3.07 8.13
CA ALA A 4 4.54 3.05 6.68
C ALA A 4 3.88 1.77 6.11
N GLY A 5 3.75 0.69 6.90
CA GLY A 5 3.44 -0.65 6.38
C GLY A 5 2.09 -0.82 5.67
N LEU A 6 1.98 -1.88 4.86
CA LEU A 6 0.78 -2.19 4.08
C LEU A 6 -0.37 -2.71 4.96
N LEU A 7 -0.10 -3.66 5.87
CA LEU A 7 -1.18 -4.31 6.62
C LEU A 7 -1.66 -3.53 7.84
N ARG A 8 -0.80 -2.68 8.43
CA ARG A 8 -1.11 -1.91 9.67
C ARG A 8 -0.60 -0.47 9.62
N GLY A 9 -0.56 0.13 8.44
CA GLY A 9 0.07 1.42 8.22
C GLY A 9 -0.52 2.25 7.10
N ARG A 10 0.23 3.30 6.74
CA ARG A 10 -0.21 4.28 5.75
C ARG A 10 -0.26 3.74 4.33
N ALA A 11 0.62 2.80 3.96
CA ALA A 11 0.57 2.16 2.64
C ALA A 11 -0.78 1.44 2.42
N GLY A 12 -1.33 0.78 3.44
CA GLY A 12 -2.66 0.18 3.36
C GLY A 12 -3.77 1.22 3.15
N ALA A 13 -3.69 2.37 3.81
CA ALA A 13 -4.64 3.45 3.59
C ALA A 13 -4.56 4.02 2.16
N VAL A 14 -3.35 4.18 1.63
CA VAL A 14 -3.15 4.56 0.22
C VAL A 14 -3.79 3.55 -0.72
N ALA A 15 -3.54 2.26 -0.49
CA ALA A 15 -4.07 1.16 -1.31
C ALA A 15 -5.62 1.15 -1.34
N VAL A 16 -6.26 1.31 -0.18
CA VAL A 16 -7.73 1.33 -0.09
C VAL A 16 -8.32 2.55 -0.80
N LEU A 17 -7.73 3.73 -0.59
CA LEU A 17 -8.20 4.96 -1.25
C LEU A 17 -8.04 4.87 -2.77
N ALA A 18 -6.92 4.30 -3.25
CA ALA A 18 -6.73 4.04 -4.67
C ALA A 18 -7.71 2.99 -5.25
N ALA A 19 -8.13 2.01 -4.43
CA ALA A 19 -9.07 0.98 -4.88
C ALA A 19 -10.52 1.48 -4.98
N MET A 20 -10.95 2.32 -4.04
CA MET A 20 -12.32 2.89 -4.02
C MET A 20 -12.53 3.93 -5.12
N ASP A 21 -11.51 4.75 -5.40
CA ASP A 21 -11.50 5.79 -6.45
C ASP A 21 -12.73 6.71 -6.42
N GLY A 22 -13.23 7.02 -5.23
CA GLY A 22 -14.35 7.93 -5.02
C GLY A 22 -13.94 9.41 -5.07
N PRO A 23 -14.91 10.34 -5.06
CA PRO A 23 -14.64 11.77 -5.04
C PRO A 23 -13.74 12.17 -3.85
N GLY A 24 -12.55 12.69 -4.15
CA GLY A 24 -11.58 13.14 -3.14
C GLY A 24 -10.60 12.07 -2.65
N ASP A 25 -10.79 10.79 -2.99
CA ASP A 25 -9.92 9.70 -2.53
C ASP A 25 -8.49 9.84 -3.07
N ARG A 26 -8.33 10.32 -4.31
CA ARG A 26 -7.00 10.61 -4.88
C ARG A 26 -6.24 11.66 -4.07
N GLU A 27 -6.90 12.71 -3.59
CA GLU A 27 -6.23 13.72 -2.75
C GLU A 27 -5.96 13.19 -1.35
N ALA A 28 -6.88 12.41 -0.78
CA ALA A 28 -6.67 11.73 0.49
C ALA A 28 -5.48 10.75 0.42
N ALA A 29 -5.33 10.01 -0.68
CA ALA A 29 -4.22 9.09 -0.94
C ALA A 29 -2.89 9.87 -1.00
N ARG A 30 -2.83 10.96 -1.76
CA ARG A 30 -1.66 11.86 -1.79
C ARG A 30 -1.32 12.40 -0.42
N ALA A 31 -2.31 12.76 0.39
CA ALA A 31 -2.08 13.20 1.76
C ALA A 31 -1.49 12.09 2.64
N GLN A 32 -1.89 10.82 2.45
CA GLN A 32 -1.25 9.68 3.13
C GLN A 32 0.18 9.46 2.65
N VAL A 33 0.46 9.59 1.34
CA VAL A 33 1.83 9.49 0.79
C VAL A 33 2.73 10.56 1.41
N ARG A 34 2.30 11.82 1.46
CA ARG A 34 3.04 12.91 2.14
C ARG A 34 3.33 12.56 3.60
N ARG A 35 2.36 11.99 4.31
CA ARG A 35 2.56 11.57 5.71
C ARG A 35 3.44 10.33 5.86
N MET A 36 3.49 9.48 4.84
CA MET A 36 4.31 8.27 4.82
C MET A 36 5.79 8.60 4.56
N ALA A 37 6.08 9.65 3.79
CA ALA A 37 7.43 10.13 3.51
C ALA A 37 8.23 10.46 4.79
N TRP A 38 7.57 10.86 5.90
CA TRP A 38 8.22 11.05 7.20
C TRP A 38 8.89 9.80 7.78
N TYR A 39 8.52 8.61 7.31
CA TYR A 39 9.13 7.35 7.73
C TYR A 39 10.21 6.85 6.76
N ALA A 40 10.45 7.55 5.65
CA ALA A 40 11.42 7.14 4.68
C ALA A 40 12.84 7.49 5.16
N HIS A 41 13.79 6.59 4.95
CA HIS A 41 15.18 6.76 5.31
C HIS A 41 16.08 6.42 4.13
N SER A 42 17.19 7.14 3.98
CA SER A 42 18.23 6.74 3.02
C SER A 42 19.11 5.68 3.68
N TYR A 43 19.17 4.49 3.09
CA TYR A 43 20.04 3.40 3.52
C TYR A 43 20.82 2.88 2.31
N ARG A 44 22.14 3.02 2.34
CA ARG A 44 23.03 2.65 1.22
C ARG A 44 22.63 3.31 -0.13
N GLY A 45 22.18 4.57 -0.07
CA GLY A 45 21.72 5.31 -1.25
C GLY A 45 20.35 4.89 -1.78
N GLN A 46 19.66 3.98 -1.10
CA GLN A 46 18.32 3.51 -1.46
C GLN A 46 17.28 3.94 -0.43
N LEU A 47 16.03 4.06 -0.87
CA LEU A 47 14.92 4.36 0.02
C LEU A 47 14.57 3.13 0.87
N ALA A 48 14.58 3.29 2.19
CA ALA A 48 14.25 2.23 3.13
C ALA A 48 13.19 2.70 4.12
N PHE A 49 12.39 1.76 4.61
CA PHE A 49 11.32 2.02 5.56
C PHE A 49 11.50 1.18 6.82
N PRO A 50 11.27 1.75 8.01
CA PRO A 50 11.25 1.00 9.25
C PRO A 50 10.01 0.09 9.30
N GLY A 51 10.22 -1.15 9.72
CA GLY A 51 9.14 -2.13 9.87
C GLY A 51 8.26 -1.89 11.11
N PHE A 52 7.45 -2.89 11.47
CA PHE A 52 6.58 -2.81 12.64
C PHE A 52 7.40 -2.55 13.93
N ARG A 53 6.90 -1.65 14.78
CA ARG A 53 7.58 -1.07 15.97
C ARG A 53 8.80 -0.20 15.69
N MET A 54 9.17 0.02 14.43
CA MET A 54 10.22 0.96 14.02
C MET A 54 11.62 0.68 14.57
N LEU A 55 11.90 -0.56 14.98
CA LEU A 55 13.20 -0.97 15.57
C LEU A 55 14.25 -1.40 14.54
N ARG A 56 13.82 -1.70 13.30
CA ARG A 56 14.69 -2.13 12.21
C ARG A 56 14.11 -1.73 10.86
N LEU A 57 14.97 -1.57 9.86
CA LEU A 57 14.55 -1.45 8.47
C LEU A 57 13.89 -2.76 8.01
N SER A 58 12.87 -2.64 7.16
CA SER A 58 12.22 -3.78 6.53
C SER A 58 12.00 -3.54 5.04
N ALA A 59 12.22 -4.59 4.26
CA ALA A 59 11.86 -4.68 2.84
C ALA A 59 10.66 -5.62 2.61
N ASP A 60 10.03 -6.15 3.67
CA ASP A 60 8.89 -7.07 3.53
C ASP A 60 7.60 -6.37 3.08
N LEU A 61 6.65 -7.17 2.59
CA LEU A 61 5.36 -6.71 2.10
C LEU A 61 4.48 -6.09 3.20
N ALA A 62 4.44 -6.70 4.37
CA ALA A 62 3.47 -6.35 5.41
C ALA A 62 3.82 -5.03 6.10
N THR A 63 5.11 -4.76 6.29
CA THR A 63 5.60 -3.70 7.16
C THR A 63 6.64 -2.79 6.53
N GLY A 64 7.25 -3.21 5.41
CA GLY A 64 8.44 -2.58 4.84
C GLY A 64 8.25 -2.00 3.44
N ALA A 65 9.40 -1.79 2.78
CA ALA A 65 9.49 -1.09 1.51
C ALA A 65 8.68 -1.74 0.36
N ALA A 66 8.59 -3.07 0.29
CA ALA A 66 7.80 -3.73 -0.75
C ALA A 66 6.30 -3.37 -0.67
N GLY A 67 5.75 -3.31 0.55
CA GLY A 67 4.36 -2.87 0.75
C GLY A 67 4.14 -1.40 0.39
N VAL A 68 5.13 -0.55 0.67
CA VAL A 68 5.09 0.86 0.27
C VAL A 68 5.09 1.01 -1.25
N LEU A 69 5.94 0.25 -1.97
CA LEU A 69 6.01 0.32 -3.43
C LEU A 69 4.68 -0.09 -4.08
N LEU A 70 4.05 -1.19 -3.63
CA LEU A 70 2.75 -1.61 -4.17
C LEU A 70 1.65 -0.56 -3.90
N ALA A 71 1.66 0.05 -2.71
CA ALA A 71 0.71 1.12 -2.41
C ALA A 71 0.92 2.35 -3.31
N LEU A 72 2.17 2.73 -3.58
CA LEU A 72 2.46 3.84 -4.49
C LEU A 72 2.05 3.50 -5.93
N ASP A 73 2.38 2.31 -6.41
CA ASP A 73 1.98 1.81 -7.73
C ASP A 73 0.46 1.92 -7.94
N SER A 74 -0.33 1.43 -6.97
CA SER A 74 -1.80 1.53 -7.04
C SER A 74 -2.33 2.97 -7.11
N ALA A 75 -1.65 3.93 -6.47
CA ALA A 75 -2.10 5.31 -6.39
C ALA A 75 -1.67 6.16 -7.59
N PHE A 76 -0.54 5.82 -8.24
CA PHE A 76 0.06 6.63 -9.29
C PHE A 76 -0.05 6.00 -10.67
N GLU A 77 0.18 4.70 -10.80
CA GLU A 77 0.22 3.99 -12.09
C GLU A 77 -1.13 3.32 -12.42
N GLY A 78 -2.03 3.14 -11.44
CA GLY A 78 -3.41 2.70 -11.66
C GLY A 78 -3.55 1.25 -12.15
N GLY A 79 -2.54 0.41 -11.92
CA GLY A 79 -2.36 -0.88 -12.61
C GLY A 79 -3.17 -2.09 -12.11
N GLY A 80 -3.97 -1.97 -11.05
CA GLY A 80 -4.74 -3.11 -10.54
C GLY A 80 -4.81 -3.18 -9.02
N PRO A 81 -5.29 -4.30 -8.45
CA PRO A 81 -5.37 -4.45 -7.00
C PRO A 81 -3.98 -4.46 -6.37
N VAL A 82 -3.85 -3.87 -5.18
CA VAL A 82 -2.56 -3.82 -4.45
C VAL A 82 -1.99 -5.21 -4.17
N LEU A 83 -2.86 -6.22 -4.10
CA LEU A 83 -2.51 -7.62 -3.92
C LEU A 83 -3.39 -8.50 -4.81
N PRO A 84 -2.88 -9.66 -5.25
CA PRO A 84 -3.70 -10.64 -5.97
C PRO A 84 -4.96 -10.98 -5.17
N TYR A 85 -6.09 -11.10 -5.87
CA TYR A 85 -7.40 -11.45 -5.31
C TYR A 85 -8.01 -10.43 -4.33
N LEU A 86 -7.41 -9.25 -4.19
CA LEU A 86 -7.95 -8.13 -3.40
C LEU A 86 -8.48 -7.01 -4.30
N ASP A 87 -8.97 -7.34 -5.49
CA ASP A 87 -9.70 -6.38 -6.32
C ASP A 87 -11.15 -6.29 -5.86
N PRO A 88 -11.59 -5.20 -5.21
CA PRO A 88 -12.99 -5.02 -4.84
C PRO A 88 -13.89 -4.85 -6.06
N ARG A 89 -13.32 -4.62 -7.26
CA ARG A 89 -14.03 -4.51 -8.53
C ARG A 89 -14.14 -5.85 -9.25
N SER A 90 -13.41 -6.88 -8.82
CA SER A 90 -13.65 -8.23 -9.33
C SER A 90 -14.98 -8.72 -8.78
N PRO A 91 -16.01 -8.95 -9.62
CA PRO A 91 -17.16 -9.74 -9.17
C PRO A 91 -16.56 -11.07 -8.72
N SER A 92 -16.89 -11.50 -7.50
CA SER A 92 -16.31 -12.70 -6.92
C SER A 92 -16.24 -13.78 -8.00
N ALA A 93 -15.06 -14.39 -8.16
CA ALA A 93 -14.96 -15.64 -8.88
C ALA A 93 -15.84 -16.63 -8.10
N ARG A 94 -17.16 -16.59 -8.36
CA ARG A 94 -18.11 -17.57 -7.88
C ARG A 94 -17.49 -18.88 -8.32
N ALA A 95 -17.12 -19.68 -7.33
CA ALA A 95 -16.63 -21.01 -7.49
C ALA A 95 -17.34 -21.64 -8.70
N GLY A 96 -16.57 -21.84 -9.78
CA GLY A 96 -17.00 -22.62 -10.92
C GLY A 96 -17.24 -24.02 -10.41
N GLY A 97 -18.46 -24.25 -9.92
CA GLY A 97 -18.95 -25.53 -9.49
C GLY A 97 -19.01 -26.43 -10.71
N ARG A 98 -18.01 -27.32 -10.80
CA ARG A 98 -18.06 -28.69 -11.34
C ARG A 98 -19.22 -28.95 -12.31
N ARG A 99 -18.90 -29.08 -13.59
CA ARG A 99 -19.43 -30.15 -14.45
C ARG A 99 -18.31 -30.70 -15.31
#